data_AF-A0A9J6AYH5-F1
#
_entry.id   AF-A0A9J6AYH5-F1
#
_cell.length_a   1.000
_cell.length_b   1.000
_cell.length_c   1.000
_cell.angle_alpha   90.00
_cell.angle_beta   90.00
_cell.angle_gamma   90.00
#
_symmetry.space_group_name_H-M   'P 1'
#
loop_
_entity.id
_entity.type
_entity.pdbx_description
1 polymer ?
#
loop_
_entity_poly.entity_id
_entity_poly.type
_entity_poly.pdbx_seq_one_letter_code
_entity_poly.pdbx_strand_id
1 'polypeptide(L)'
;MAEHLASIFVTERDRVNCPFYFKIDACRHGDRCFRLHTKPSISPTLLLPNMFQRPIDPLKMQQHFEDFYEDLFEKLNNYGEIENLNICDNIVDHMVGSVYVQFREEEQAAKALKNLTGRLYAGSWS
;
A
#
# COMPACT_ATOMS: atom_id res chain seq x y z
N MET A 1 1.23 -3.35 -34.66
CA MET A 1 0.01 -3.15 -33.83
C MET A 1 0.25 -3.46 -32.35
N ALA A 2 0.94 -4.56 -32.00
CA ALA A 2 1.26 -4.90 -30.60
C ALA A 2 2.12 -3.84 -29.88
N GLU A 3 3.09 -3.24 -30.57
CA GLU A 3 4.00 -2.23 -29.98
C GLU A 3 3.28 -0.93 -29.60
N HIS A 4 2.27 -0.53 -30.37
CA HIS A 4 1.46 0.66 -30.07
C HIS A 4 0.55 0.42 -28.85
N LEU A 5 -0.01 -0.79 -28.72
CA LEU A 5 -0.82 -1.17 -27.56
C LEU A 5 0.04 -1.29 -26.29
N ALA A 6 1.26 -1.81 -26.40
CA ALA A 6 2.22 -1.85 -25.29
C ALA A 6 2.62 -0.44 -24.81
N SER A 7 2.71 0.54 -25.72
CA SER A 7 3.01 1.94 -25.37
C SER A 7 1.87 2.67 -24.64
N ILE A 8 0.65 2.11 -24.67
CA ILE A 8 -0.55 2.69 -24.07
C ILE A 8 -0.82 2.04 -22.71
N PHE A 9 -0.59 0.73 -22.60
CA PHE A 9 -0.87 -0.04 -21.38
C PHE A 9 -0.17 0.57 -20.15
N VAL A 10 -0.93 0.83 -19.08
CA VAL A 10 -0.41 1.37 -17.80
C VAL A 10 0.17 2.80 -17.91
N THR A 11 -0.08 3.49 -19.02
CA THR A 11 0.24 4.92 -19.18
C THR A 11 -1.00 5.78 -18.99
N GLU A 12 -0.82 7.10 -18.88
CA GLU A 12 -1.96 8.02 -18.81
C GLU A 12 -2.88 7.98 -20.05
N ARG A 13 -2.35 7.43 -21.15
CA ARG A 13 -3.06 7.23 -22.41
C ARG A 13 -4.00 6.03 -22.37
N ASP A 14 -3.86 5.14 -21.38
CA ASP A 14 -4.82 4.07 -21.13
C ASP A 14 -6.15 4.67 -20.67
N ARG A 15 -7.17 4.53 -21.51
CA ARG A 15 -8.53 5.06 -21.23
C ARG A 15 -9.38 4.06 -20.45
N VAL A 16 -8.95 2.81 -20.33
CA VAL A 16 -9.68 1.72 -19.69
C VAL A 16 -9.22 1.59 -18.25
N ASN A 17 -7.92 1.43 -18.02
CA ASN A 17 -7.37 1.24 -16.68
C ASN A 17 -6.96 2.56 -16.04
N CYS A 18 -7.15 2.68 -14.73
CA CYS A 18 -6.64 3.81 -13.99
C CYS A 18 -5.12 3.67 -13.84
N PRO A 19 -4.30 4.58 -14.43
CA PRO A 19 -2.85 4.48 -14.34
C PRO A 19 -2.33 4.70 -12.91
N PHE A 20 -3.04 5.51 -12.11
CA PHE A 20 -2.69 5.74 -10.71
C PHE A 20 -2.94 4.49 -9.87
N TYR A 21 -4.16 3.95 -9.93
CA TYR A 21 -4.49 2.74 -9.20
C TYR A 21 -3.60 1.57 -9.60
N PHE A 22 -3.31 1.41 -10.89
CA PHE A 22 -2.44 0.32 -11.34
C PHE A 22 -1.01 0.44 -10.78
N LYS A 23 -0.46 1.65 -10.69
CA LYS A 23 0.95 1.85 -10.29
C LYS A 23 1.15 1.92 -8.78
N ILE A 24 0.21 2.53 -8.06
CA ILE A 24 0.35 2.83 -6.64
C ILE A 24 -0.79 2.29 -5.78
N ASP A 25 -1.71 1.51 -6.35
CA ASP A 25 -2.88 0.94 -5.66
C ASP A 25 -3.75 1.97 -4.92
N ALA A 26 -3.65 3.23 -5.35
CA ALA A 26 -4.33 4.39 -4.78
C ALA A 26 -4.83 5.32 -5.88
N CYS A 27 -6.04 5.84 -5.72
CA CYS A 27 -6.65 6.79 -6.65
C CYS A 27 -7.47 7.81 -5.90
N ARG A 28 -7.25 9.10 -6.18
CA ARG A 28 -8.00 10.21 -5.56
C ARG A 28 -9.52 10.15 -5.76
N HIS A 29 -9.99 9.42 -6.77
CA HIS A 29 -11.41 9.27 -7.04
C HIS A 29 -12.04 8.04 -6.34
N GLY A 30 -11.23 7.14 -5.77
CA GLY A 30 -11.71 5.90 -5.14
C GLY A 30 -12.67 5.13 -6.05
N ASP A 31 -13.78 4.67 -5.48
CA ASP A 31 -14.83 3.94 -6.21
C ASP A 31 -15.61 4.79 -7.21
N ARG A 32 -15.46 6.12 -7.18
CA ARG A 32 -16.06 7.04 -8.16
C ARG A 32 -15.19 7.24 -9.40
N CYS A 33 -14.08 6.52 -9.52
CA CYS A 33 -13.24 6.58 -10.71
C CYS A 33 -13.97 5.98 -11.91
N PHE A 34 -13.96 6.68 -13.04
CA PHE A 34 -14.53 6.18 -14.30
C PHE A 34 -13.65 5.13 -15.00
N ARG A 35 -12.41 4.95 -14.54
CA ARG A 35 -11.46 3.97 -15.06
C ARG A 35 -11.41 2.76 -14.13
N LEU A 36 -11.05 1.60 -14.68
CA LEU A 36 -11.00 0.35 -13.93
C LEU A 36 -9.88 0.35 -12.88
N HIS A 37 -10.23 -0.12 -11.69
CA HIS A 37 -9.34 -0.41 -10.56
C HIS A 37 -9.28 -1.93 -10.37
N THR A 38 -8.32 -2.58 -11.03
CA THR A 38 -8.18 -4.04 -10.97
C THR A 38 -7.29 -4.42 -9.80
N LYS A 39 -7.85 -5.09 -8.79
CA LYS A 39 -7.08 -5.67 -7.70
C LYS A 39 -6.47 -7.00 -8.15
N PRO A 40 -5.14 -7.19 -8.01
CA PRO A 40 -4.53 -8.48 -8.32
C PRO A 40 -5.02 -9.53 -7.33
N SER A 41 -5.30 -10.75 -7.82
CA SER A 41 -5.69 -11.87 -6.96
C SER A 41 -4.52 -12.43 -6.16
N ILE A 42 -3.30 -12.25 -6.68
CA ILE A 42 -2.04 -12.70 -6.10
C ILE A 42 -1.03 -11.56 -6.33
N SER A 43 -0.28 -11.20 -5.29
CA SER A 43 0.73 -10.14 -5.33
C SER A 43 1.73 -10.37 -4.20
N PRO A 44 3.04 -10.13 -4.40
CA PRO A 44 4.02 -10.12 -3.32
C PRO A 44 3.90 -8.85 -2.45
N THR A 45 3.21 -7.82 -2.93
CA THR A 45 3.06 -6.52 -2.25
C THR A 45 1.66 -6.36 -1.68
N LEU A 46 1.59 -5.90 -0.42
CA LEU A 46 0.36 -5.49 0.26
C LEU A 46 0.36 -3.99 0.52
N LEU A 47 -0.81 -3.37 0.36
CA LEU A 47 -1.11 -2.01 0.81
C LEU A 47 -1.91 -2.07 2.13
N LEU A 48 -1.42 -1.39 3.16
CA LEU A 48 -2.10 -1.16 4.42
C LEU A 48 -2.43 0.35 4.50
N PRO A 49 -3.65 0.76 4.13
CA PRO A 49 -4.00 2.19 4.05
C PRO A 49 -4.13 2.81 5.44
N ASN A 50 -3.73 4.08 5.59
CA ASN A 50 -3.92 4.88 6.80
C ASN A 50 -3.34 4.26 8.10
N MET A 51 -2.28 3.47 7.98
CA MET A 51 -1.63 2.80 9.11
C MET A 51 -0.75 3.74 9.92
N PHE A 52 0.04 4.58 9.27
CA PHE A 52 0.92 5.52 9.97
C PHE A 52 0.17 6.80 10.31
N GLN A 53 -0.01 7.04 11.61
CA GLN A 53 -0.61 8.26 12.13
C GLN A 53 0.50 9.25 12.51
N ARG A 54 0.64 10.32 11.73
CA ARG A 54 1.68 11.33 11.97
C ARG A 54 1.37 12.12 13.25
N PRO A 55 2.32 12.26 14.18
CA PRO A 55 2.13 13.11 15.35
C PRO A 55 2.10 14.60 14.94
N ILE A 56 1.27 15.38 15.63
CA ILE A 56 1.16 16.84 15.41
C ILE A 56 2.44 17.56 15.84
N ASP A 57 3.10 17.06 16.89
CA ASP A 57 4.33 17.64 17.44
C ASP A 57 5.57 17.19 16.62
N PRO A 58 6.26 18.11 15.92
CA PRO A 58 7.44 17.77 15.14
C PRO A 58 8.59 17.19 15.96
N LEU A 59 8.68 17.54 17.25
CA LEU A 59 9.74 17.05 18.14
C LEU A 59 9.60 15.55 18.44
N LYS A 60 8.37 15.02 18.33
CA LYS A 60 8.08 13.60 18.54
C LYS A 60 8.07 12.79 17.24
N MET A 61 8.16 13.45 16.08
CA MET A 61 8.04 12.80 14.78
C MET A 61 9.06 11.68 14.58
N GLN A 62 10.34 11.97 14.86
CA GLN A 62 11.43 11.02 14.62
C GLN A 62 11.25 9.76 15.46
N GLN A 63 11.11 9.91 16.78
CA GLN A 63 10.96 8.79 17.70
C GLN A 63 9.69 7.98 17.39
N HIS A 64 8.55 8.65 17.17
CA HIS A 64 7.30 7.98 16.82
C HIS A 64 7.40 7.21 15.50
N PHE A 65 8.16 7.72 14.53
CA PHE A 65 8.40 7.02 13.27
C PHE A 65 9.29 5.80 13.46
N GLU A 66 10.37 5.91 14.23
CA GLU A 66 11.28 4.79 14.55
C GLU A 66 10.54 3.68 15.29
N ASP A 67 9.83 4.02 16.37
CA ASP A 67 9.04 3.07 17.15
C ASP A 67 7.99 2.34 16.28
N PHE A 68 7.31 3.09 15.40
CA PHE A 68 6.34 2.52 14.47
C PHE A 68 6.99 1.61 13.44
N TYR A 69 8.13 2.04 12.85
CA TYR A 69 8.82 1.27 11.82
C TYR A 69 9.34 -0.06 12.40
N GLU A 70 9.95 -0.03 13.58
CA GLU A 70 10.48 -1.22 14.26
C GLU A 70 9.36 -2.21 14.60
N ASP A 71 8.30 -1.76 15.28
CA ASP A 71 7.16 -2.63 15.64
C ASP A 71 6.48 -3.23 14.41
N LEU A 72 6.32 -2.43 13.34
CA LEU A 72 5.73 -2.90 12.10
C LEU A 72 6.62 -3.91 11.39
N PHE A 73 7.93 -3.63 11.28
CA PHE A 73 8.88 -4.53 10.63
C PHE A 73 8.95 -5.87 11.35
N GLU A 74 9.08 -5.88 12.68
CA GLU A 74 9.11 -7.11 13.49
C GLU A 74 7.82 -7.92 13.31
N LYS A 75 6.66 -7.27 13.38
CA LYS A 75 5.35 -7.93 13.19
C LYS A 75 5.22 -8.56 11.81
N LEU A 76 5.60 -7.82 10.76
CA LEU A 76 5.48 -8.29 9.39
C LEU A 76 6.48 -9.40 9.06
N ASN A 77 7.67 -9.35 9.64
CA ASN A 77 8.73 -10.35 9.45
C ASN A 77 8.32 -11.76 9.95
N ASN A 78 7.33 -11.85 10.84
CA ASN A 78 6.75 -13.14 11.27
C ASN A 78 5.95 -13.85 10.16
N TYR A 79 5.54 -13.13 9.12
CA TYR A 79 4.78 -13.70 8.00
C TYR A 79 5.67 -14.17 6.85
N GLY A 80 6.81 -13.53 6.64
CA GLY A 80 7.78 -13.87 5.60
C GLY A 80 8.92 -12.85 5.51
N GLU A 81 9.87 -13.11 4.60
CA GLU A 81 11.01 -12.24 4.35
C GLU A 81 10.54 -10.97 3.63
N ILE A 82 10.81 -9.81 4.22
CA ILE A 82 10.45 -8.50 3.67
C ILE A 82 11.57 -8.03 2.74
N GLU A 83 11.23 -7.72 1.49
CA GLU A 83 12.15 -7.07 0.56
C GLU A 83 12.10 -5.55 0.69
N ASN A 84 10.90 -4.97 0.80
CA ASN A 84 10.70 -3.53 0.89
C ASN A 84 9.58 -3.19 1.88
N LEU A 85 9.81 -2.15 2.68
CA LEU A 85 8.82 -1.56 3.58
C LEU A 85 8.81 -0.03 3.38
N ASN A 86 7.73 0.50 2.82
CA ASN A 86 7.60 1.92 2.52
C ASN A 86 6.41 2.52 3.28
N ILE A 87 6.65 3.62 4.00
CA ILE A 87 5.63 4.36 4.73
C ILE A 87 5.44 5.71 4.05
N CYS A 88 4.22 6.02 3.64
CA CYS A 88 3.88 7.25 2.96
C CYS A 88 3.54 8.38 3.93
N ASP A 89 4.29 9.48 3.82
CA ASP A 89 4.05 10.73 4.55
C ASP A 89 3.19 11.73 3.72
N ASN A 90 2.33 11.21 2.84
CA ASN A 90 1.40 12.03 2.09
C ASN A 90 0.32 12.60 3.02
N ILE A 91 -0.18 13.81 2.74
CA ILE A 91 -1.26 14.44 3.53
C ILE A 91 -2.64 14.16 2.91
N VAL A 92 -2.66 13.67 1.66
CA VAL A 92 -3.91 13.52 0.91
C VAL A 92 -4.62 12.21 1.28
N ASP A 93 -5.93 12.29 1.51
CA ASP A 93 -6.78 11.21 2.03
C ASP A 93 -6.59 9.82 1.40
N HIS A 94 -6.27 9.75 0.11
CA HIS A 94 -6.13 8.48 -0.61
C HIS A 94 -4.73 7.85 -0.49
N MET A 95 -3.77 8.53 0.13
CA MET A 95 -2.39 8.05 0.34
C MET A 95 -1.85 8.31 1.74
N VAL A 96 -2.59 9.04 2.58
CA VAL A 96 -2.14 9.42 3.92
C VAL A 96 -1.88 8.20 4.78
N GLY A 97 -0.68 8.13 5.36
CA GLY A 97 -0.27 7.05 6.24
C GLY A 97 -0.25 5.66 5.59
N SER A 98 -0.33 5.57 4.27
CA SER A 98 -0.31 4.27 3.56
C SER A 98 1.04 3.59 3.74
N VAL A 99 0.99 2.29 4.02
CA VAL A 99 2.17 1.45 4.14
C VAL A 99 2.15 0.41 3.03
N TYR A 100 3.25 0.28 2.31
CA TYR A 100 3.48 -0.78 1.33
C TYR A 100 4.52 -1.74 1.88
N VAL A 101 4.16 -3.01 1.98
CA VAL A 101 5.09 -4.09 2.31
C VAL A 101 5.18 -5.04 1.13
N GLN A 102 6.40 -5.29 0.67
CA GLN A 102 6.70 -6.30 -0.34
C GLN A 102 7.41 -7.46 0.34
N PHE A 103 6.84 -8.65 0.23
CA PHE A 103 7.47 -9.90 0.62
C PHE A 103 8.23 -10.49 -0.54
N ARG A 104 9.19 -11.37 -0.23
CA ARG A 104 9.96 -12.09 -1.24
C ARG A 104 9.10 -13.01 -2.10
N GLU A 105 8.12 -13.68 -1.48
CA GLU A 105 7.25 -14.66 -2.14
C GLU A 105 5.77 -14.28 -1.98
N GLU A 106 4.95 -14.58 -2.99
CA GLU A 106 3.53 -14.21 -3.00
C GLU A 106 2.72 -14.95 -1.92
N GLU A 107 3.10 -16.17 -1.55
CA GLU A 107 2.46 -16.93 -0.47
C GLU A 107 2.65 -16.27 0.90
N GLN A 108 3.78 -15.59 1.11
CA GLN A 108 4.07 -14.86 2.35
C GLN A 108 3.14 -13.66 2.48
N ALA A 109 2.94 -12.91 1.39
CA ALA A 109 1.98 -11.82 1.31
C ALA A 109 0.55 -12.33 1.54
N ALA A 110 0.15 -13.45 0.92
CA ALA A 110 -1.17 -14.04 1.13
C ALA A 110 -1.38 -14.47 2.60
N LYS A 111 -0.35 -15.04 3.24
CA LYS A 111 -0.37 -15.39 4.66
C LYS A 111 -0.51 -14.15 5.54
N ALA A 112 0.24 -13.09 5.27
CA ALA A 112 0.15 -11.82 5.99
C ALA A 112 -1.26 -11.22 5.85
N LEU A 113 -1.78 -11.11 4.61
CA LEU A 113 -3.12 -10.59 4.33
C LEU A 113 -4.20 -11.34 5.12
N LYS A 114 -4.18 -12.67 5.09
CA LYS A 114 -5.16 -13.49 5.83
C LYS A 114 -5.10 -13.26 7.34
N ASN A 115 -3.92 -13.03 7.91
CA ASN A 115 -3.75 -12.83 9.35
C ASN A 115 -4.05 -11.40 9.78
N LEU A 116 -3.78 -10.41 8.94
CA LEU A 116 -4.01 -8.99 9.23
C LEU A 116 -5.48 -8.59 9.00
N THR A 117 -6.17 -9.24 8.08
CA THR A 117 -7.59 -8.97 7.79
C THR A 117 -8.43 -9.14 9.06
N GLY A 118 -9.12 -8.08 9.47
CA GLY A 118 -9.99 -8.06 10.64
C GLY A 118 -9.30 -7.86 12.00
N ARG A 119 -8.00 -7.54 12.04
CA ARG A 119 -7.28 -7.24 13.29
C ARG A 119 -7.15 -5.74 13.54
N LEU A 120 -7.29 -5.36 14.81
CA LEU A 120 -6.85 -4.15 15.53
C LEU A 120 -5.34 -3.79 15.41
N TYR A 121 -4.90 -2.65 14.88
CA TYR A 121 -3.55 -2.08 15.09
C TYR A 121 -3.73 -0.70 15.71
N ALA A 122 -3.19 -0.50 16.92
CA ALA A 122 -3.27 0.76 17.67
C ALA A 122 -4.68 1.40 17.78
N GLY A 123 -5.75 0.60 17.75
CA GLY A 123 -7.14 1.08 17.86
C GLY A 123 -7.78 1.56 16.54
N SER A 124 -7.06 1.46 15.42
CA SER A 124 -7.55 1.91 14.12
C SER A 124 -7.55 0.77 13.10
N TRP A 125 -8.69 0.08 12.95
CA TRP A 125 -9.12 -0.50 11.66
C TRP A 125 -10.62 -0.32 11.50
N SER A 126 -11.02 0.05 10.29
CA SER A 126 -12.36 -0.09 9.75
C SER A 126 -12.23 -0.78 8.39
#